data_AF-A0A1M6FP32-F1
#
_entry.id   AF-A0A1M6FP32-F1
#
_cell.length_a   1.000
_cell.length_b   1.000
_cell.length_c   1.000
_cell.angle_alpha   90.00
_cell.angle_beta   90.00
_cell.angle_gamma   90.00
#
_symmetry.space_group_name_H-M   'P 1'
#
loop_
_entity.id
_entity.type
_entity.pdbx_description
1 polymer ?
#
loop_
_entity_poly.entity_id
_entity_poly.type
_entity_poly.pdbx_seq_one_letter_code
_entity_poly.pdbx_strand_id
1 'polypeptide(L)'
;MPPKIIILSRKELHQLVWSMPMKDLAPDFGMTDSGLRKKCRKYDIPIPHQGYWLRKNKGKPAKLTESKFTENARIEFRISENNPPVSDDISEKMIEESDSKHKITIKQKLRNPHPLIQKARDLAQKRPRDKYGRLRLADDCSVSLPVLQASPVVYGF
;
A
#
# COMPACT_ATOMS: atom_id res chain seq x y z
N MET A 1 29.56 -10.67 -11.23
CA MET A 1 29.45 -11.30 -9.90
C MET A 1 28.40 -12.40 -9.99
N PRO A 2 28.64 -13.61 -9.47
CA PRO A 2 27.64 -14.68 -9.54
C PRO A 2 26.43 -14.34 -8.65
N PRO A 3 25.19 -14.69 -9.07
CA PRO A 3 24.00 -14.41 -8.28
C PRO A 3 24.03 -15.16 -6.95
N LYS A 4 23.73 -14.47 -5.84
CA LYS A 4 23.63 -15.10 -4.51
C LYS A 4 22.35 -15.94 -4.44
N ILE A 5 22.51 -17.23 -4.14
CA ILE A 5 21.39 -18.17 -3.98
C ILE A 5 21.28 -18.53 -2.51
N ILE A 6 20.13 -18.26 -1.89
CA ILE A 6 19.81 -18.73 -0.54
C ILE A 6 18.88 -19.92 -0.66
N ILE A 7 19.24 -21.04 -0.05
CA ILE A 7 18.43 -22.26 -0.02
C ILE A 7 17.93 -22.43 1.42
N LEU A 8 16.61 -22.43 1.61
CA LEU A 8 15.99 -22.67 2.91
C LEU A 8 15.01 -23.83 2.84
N SER A 9 14.86 -24.54 3.95
CA SER A 9 13.77 -25.49 4.09
C SER A 9 12.44 -24.76 4.29
N ARG A 10 11.35 -25.40 3.88
CA ARG A 10 9.99 -24.90 4.13
C ARG A 10 9.72 -24.57 5.61
N LYS A 11 10.25 -25.39 6.53
CA LYS A 11 10.10 -25.20 7.98
C LYS A 11 10.87 -23.97 8.47
N GLU A 12 12.11 -23.78 8.00
CA GLU A 12 12.89 -22.59 8.31
C GLU A 12 12.17 -21.32 7.83
N LEU A 13 11.67 -21.32 6.59
CA LEU A 13 10.95 -20.17 6.06
C LEU A 13 9.71 -19.86 6.89
N HIS A 14 8.94 -20.89 7.28
CA HIS A 14 7.80 -20.72 8.17
C HIS A 14 8.23 -20.08 9.50
N GLN A 15 9.28 -20.60 10.15
CA GLN A 15 9.75 -20.05 11.42
C GLN A 15 10.19 -18.58 11.29
N LEU A 16 10.87 -18.22 10.22
CA LEU A 16 11.24 -16.83 9.89
C LEU A 16 10.00 -15.94 9.76
N VAL A 17 9.03 -16.35 8.94
CA VAL A 17 7.78 -15.61 8.69
C VAL A 17 6.95 -15.37 9.95
N TRP A 18 7.08 -16.23 10.97
CA TRP A 18 6.39 -16.10 12.25
C TRP A 18 7.24 -15.44 13.35
N SER A 19 8.56 -15.29 13.16
CA SER A 19 9.45 -14.59 14.09
C SER A 19 9.45 -13.08 13.84
N MET A 20 9.53 -12.66 12.57
CA MET A 20 9.69 -11.27 12.14
C MET A 20 8.66 -10.90 11.05
N PRO A 21 8.19 -9.63 10.97
CA PRO A 21 7.31 -9.21 9.88
C PRO A 21 7.99 -9.30 8.51
N MET A 22 7.18 -9.60 7.50
CA MET A 22 7.64 -9.77 6.12
C MET A 22 8.32 -8.54 5.51
N LYS A 23 8.01 -7.35 6.01
CA LYS A 23 8.64 -6.10 5.57
C LYS A 23 10.14 -6.13 5.84
N ASP A 24 10.51 -6.58 7.03
CA ASP A 24 11.90 -6.60 7.49
C ASP A 24 12.63 -7.82 6.91
N LEU A 25 11.92 -8.93 6.67
CA LEU A 25 12.49 -10.14 6.07
C LEU A 25 12.76 -10.02 4.56
N ALA A 26 11.93 -9.28 3.83
CA ALA A 26 11.99 -9.26 2.37
C ALA A 26 13.33 -8.73 1.81
N PRO A 27 13.95 -7.67 2.39
CA PRO A 27 15.28 -7.18 2.00
C PRO A 27 16.37 -8.27 2.06
N ASP A 28 16.38 -9.12 3.09
CA ASP A 28 17.37 -10.19 3.25
C ASP A 28 17.34 -11.21 2.10
N PHE A 29 16.15 -11.39 1.50
CA PHE A 29 15.93 -12.25 0.35
C PHE A 29 16.02 -11.51 -0.99
N GLY A 30 16.34 -10.21 -1.00
CA GLY A 30 16.33 -9.36 -2.20
C GLY A 30 14.96 -9.23 -2.85
N MET A 31 13.89 -9.41 -2.07
CA MET A 31 12.50 -9.38 -2.53
C MET A 31 11.75 -8.20 -1.93
N THR A 32 10.61 -7.87 -2.52
CA THR A 32 9.60 -7.01 -1.87
C THR A 32 8.69 -7.84 -0.98
N ASP A 33 8.03 -7.20 -0.01
CA ASP A 33 7.06 -7.85 0.89
C ASP A 33 5.98 -8.65 0.11
N SER A 34 5.47 -8.07 -0.99
CA SER A 34 4.51 -8.76 -1.86
C SER A 34 5.13 -9.95 -2.61
N GLY A 35 6.39 -9.85 -3.02
CA GLY A 35 7.16 -10.94 -3.62
C GLY A 35 7.37 -12.10 -2.66
N LEU A 36 7.76 -11.82 -1.41
CA LEU A 36 7.94 -12.83 -0.37
C LEU A 36 6.60 -13.53 -0.05
N ARG A 37 5.49 -12.77 0.02
CA ARG A 37 4.15 -13.37 0.19
C ARG A 37 3.74 -14.26 -0.97
N LYS A 38 3.97 -13.86 -2.22
CA LYS A 38 3.67 -14.68 -3.40
C LYS A 38 4.43 -16.01 -3.34
N LYS A 39 5.69 -15.95 -2.91
CA LYS A 39 6.52 -17.14 -2.76
C LYS A 39 6.03 -18.06 -1.65
N CYS A 40 5.69 -17.51 -0.48
CA CYS A 40 5.08 -18.28 0.60
C CYS A 40 3.79 -18.96 0.16
N ARG A 41 2.92 -18.28 -0.59
CA ARG A 41 1.71 -18.88 -1.17
C ARG A 41 2.01 -20.00 -2.15
N LYS A 42 3.04 -19.86 -3.01
CA LYS A 42 3.45 -20.90 -3.96
C LYS A 42 3.88 -22.19 -3.27
N TYR A 43 4.53 -22.07 -2.11
CA TYR A 43 4.94 -23.19 -1.29
C TYR A 43 3.95 -23.49 -0.17
N ASP A 44 2.69 -23.04 -0.28
CA ASP A 44 1.62 -23.20 0.71
C ASP A 44 2.05 -22.94 2.17
N ILE A 45 2.91 -21.95 2.43
CA ILE A 45 3.35 -21.64 3.78
C ILE A 45 2.30 -20.71 4.41
N PRO A 46 1.72 -21.05 5.58
CA PRO A 46 0.76 -20.19 6.24
C PRO A 46 1.45 -18.91 6.70
N ILE A 47 0.89 -17.77 6.31
CA ILE A 47 1.39 -16.43 6.63
C ILE A 47 0.49 -15.85 7.72
N PRO A 48 1.03 -15.11 8.71
CA PRO A 48 0.22 -14.41 9.69
C PRO A 48 -0.81 -13.49 9.02
N HIS A 49 -2.04 -13.49 9.56
CA HIS A 49 -3.12 -12.63 9.06
C HIS A 49 -2.74 -11.14 9.16
N GLN A 50 -3.35 -10.31 8.32
CA GLN A 50 -3.23 -8.86 8.42
C GLN A 50 -3.62 -8.40 9.84
N GLY A 51 -2.72 -7.68 10.51
CA GLY A 51 -2.91 -7.25 11.90
C GLY A 51 -2.44 -8.22 12.99
N TYR A 52 -1.93 -9.42 12.65
CA TYR A 52 -1.26 -10.30 13.62
C TYR A 52 -0.13 -9.57 14.35
N TRP A 53 0.75 -8.89 13.59
CA TRP A 53 1.86 -8.11 14.13
C TRP A 53 1.39 -6.92 14.99
N LEU A 54 0.30 -6.27 14.60
CA LEU A 54 -0.29 -5.19 15.40
C LEU A 54 -0.81 -5.71 16.74
N ARG A 55 -1.39 -6.92 16.77
CA ARG A 55 -1.85 -7.58 18.00
C ARG A 55 -0.68 -8.04 18.87
N LYS A 56 0.36 -8.62 18.27
CA LYS A 56 1.60 -9.04 18.94
C LYS A 56 2.29 -7.85 19.60
N ASN A 57 2.44 -6.74 18.88
CA ASN A 57 3.05 -5.50 19.42
C ASN A 57 2.21 -4.86 20.54
N LYS A 58 0.89 -5.06 20.52
CA LYS A 58 -0.03 -4.61 21.58
C LYS A 58 -0.18 -5.61 22.73
N GLY A 59 0.65 -6.66 22.79
CA GLY A 59 0.61 -7.68 23.85
C GLY A 59 -0.67 -8.55 23.87
N LYS A 60 -1.46 -8.54 22.78
CA LYS A 60 -2.71 -9.32 22.71
C LYS A 60 -2.41 -10.76 22.25
N PRO A 61 -3.14 -11.77 22.75
CA PRO A 61 -2.99 -13.14 22.28
C PRO A 61 -3.29 -13.19 20.79
N ALA A 62 -2.32 -13.70 20.04
CA ALA A 62 -2.39 -13.87 18.61
C ALA A 62 -2.38 -15.37 18.32
N LYS A 63 -3.39 -15.85 17.59
CA LYS A 63 -3.53 -17.27 17.29
C LYS A 63 -2.46 -17.67 16.28
N LEU A 64 -1.52 -18.52 16.71
CA LEU A 64 -0.58 -19.14 15.79
C LEU A 64 -1.37 -20.09 14.88
N THR A 65 -1.16 -20.00 13.58
CA THR A 65 -1.69 -21.00 12.65
C THR A 65 -0.62 -22.06 12.50
N GLU A 66 -0.87 -23.24 13.03
CA GLU A 66 0.04 -24.37 12.88
C GLU A 66 0.13 -24.78 11.41
N SER A 67 1.36 -24.96 10.95
CA SER A 67 1.67 -25.41 9.60
C SER A 67 1.41 -26.91 9.49
N LYS A 68 0.43 -27.31 8.67
CA LYS A 68 0.04 -28.73 8.46
C LYS A 68 0.90 -29.46 7.43
N PHE A 69 2.16 -29.07 7.24
CA PHE A 69 2.97 -29.61 6.15
C PHE A 69 3.90 -30.74 6.57
N THR A 70 3.75 -31.87 5.88
CA THR A 70 4.48 -33.12 6.12
C THR A 70 5.83 -33.16 5.41
N GLU A 71 6.01 -32.40 4.32
CA GLU A 71 7.21 -32.47 3.46
C GLU A 71 8.10 -31.23 3.56
N ASN A 72 9.40 -31.47 3.78
CA ASN A 72 10.45 -30.44 3.82
C ASN A 72 10.89 -30.07 2.39
N ALA A 73 10.06 -29.31 1.67
CA ALA A 73 10.46 -28.77 0.36
C ALA A 73 11.64 -27.80 0.52
N ARG A 74 12.63 -27.89 -0.38
CA ARG A 74 13.72 -26.91 -0.51
C ARG A 74 13.25 -25.72 -1.33
N ILE A 75 13.46 -24.52 -0.81
CA ILE A 75 13.03 -23.27 -1.44
C ILE A 75 14.27 -22.45 -1.77
N GLU A 76 14.47 -22.20 -3.06
CA GLU A 76 15.62 -21.44 -3.55
C GLU A 76 15.23 -19.98 -3.80
N PHE A 77 15.99 -19.05 -3.22
CA PHE A 77 15.90 -17.61 -3.42
C PHE A 77 17.08 -17.15 -4.26
N ARG A 78 16.80 -16.72 -5.48
CA ARG A 78 17.78 -16.08 -6.35
C ARG A 78 17.76 -14.58 -6.06
N ILE A 79 18.77 -14.11 -5.36
CA ILE A 79 18.94 -12.69 -5.05
C ILE A 79 19.58 -12.05 -6.28
N SER A 80 18.89 -11.05 -6.83
CA SER A 80 19.50 -10.15 -7.82
C SER A 80 19.94 -8.90 -7.08
N GLU A 81 21.22 -8.56 -7.21
CA GLU A 81 21.77 -7.28 -6.69
C GLU A 81 21.14 -6.06 -7.38
N ASN A 82 20.29 -6.26 -8.41
CA ASN A 82 19.64 -5.20 -9.17
C ASN A 82 18.30 -4.72 -8.58
N ASN A 83 17.86 -5.21 -7.43
CA ASN A 83 16.82 -4.50 -6.69
C ASN A 83 17.52 -3.40 -5.89
N PRO A 84 17.38 -2.10 -6.27
CA PRO A 84 17.79 -1.05 -5.36
C PRO A 84 17.13 -1.32 -4.01
N PRO A 85 17.85 -1.17 -2.88
CA PRO A 85 17.20 -1.24 -1.59
C PRO A 85 16.04 -0.26 -1.66
N VAL A 86 14.82 -0.77 -1.46
CA VAL A 86 13.70 0.10 -1.14
C VAL A 86 14.02 0.55 0.28
N SER A 87 14.95 1.51 0.39
CA SER A 87 15.25 2.12 1.66
C SER A 87 13.97 2.80 2.12
N ASP A 88 13.66 2.62 3.40
CA ASP A 88 12.55 3.33 4.03
C ASP A 88 12.77 4.87 4.03
N ASP A 89 13.87 5.38 3.44
CA ASP A 89 14.13 6.79 3.09
C ASP A 89 13.08 7.40 2.12
N ILE A 90 11.97 6.73 1.85
CA ILE A 90 10.78 7.38 1.29
C ILE A 90 10.15 8.29 2.36
N SER A 91 10.42 8.12 3.66
CA SER A 91 9.96 9.06 4.69
C SER A 91 10.71 10.40 4.74
N GLU A 92 11.95 10.48 4.25
CA GLU A 92 12.68 11.76 4.18
C GLU A 92 12.43 12.49 2.85
N LYS A 93 12.31 11.76 1.73
CA LYS A 93 11.95 12.37 0.44
C LYS A 93 10.49 12.83 0.34
N MET A 94 9.59 12.31 1.18
CA MET A 94 8.20 12.80 1.26
C MET A 94 8.05 14.12 2.03
N ILE A 95 9.05 14.56 2.80
CA ILE A 95 8.99 15.83 3.55
C ILE A 95 9.67 16.98 2.75
N GLU A 96 10.63 16.66 1.88
CA GLU A 96 11.25 17.63 0.96
C GLU A 96 10.38 18.00 -0.26
N GLU A 97 9.24 17.32 -0.48
CA GLU A 97 8.21 17.72 -1.47
C GLU A 97 7.50 19.03 -1.13
N SER A 98 7.90 19.70 -0.05
CA SER A 98 7.53 21.09 0.23
C SER A 98 8.28 22.09 -0.67
N ASP A 99 9.28 21.63 -1.43
CA ASP A 99 10.03 22.48 -2.33
C ASP A 99 9.13 23.05 -3.43
N SER A 100 9.02 24.37 -3.39
CA SER A 100 8.37 25.25 -4.38
C SER A 100 8.63 24.91 -5.86
N LYS A 101 9.68 24.14 -6.17
CA LYS A 101 10.02 23.64 -7.51
C LYS A 101 9.02 22.62 -8.08
N HIS A 102 8.33 21.83 -7.26
CA HIS A 102 7.35 20.83 -7.73
C HIS A 102 5.90 21.27 -7.56
N LYS A 103 5.65 22.58 -7.41
CA LYS A 103 4.28 23.11 -7.27
C LYS A 103 3.50 22.97 -8.57
N ILE A 104 2.74 21.88 -8.69
CA ILE A 104 1.82 21.66 -9.82
C ILE A 104 0.72 22.71 -9.77
N THR A 105 0.82 23.72 -10.64
CA THR A 105 -0.19 24.79 -10.75
C THR A 105 -1.31 24.33 -11.68
N ILE A 106 -2.37 23.78 -11.11
CA ILE A 106 -3.56 23.35 -11.85
C ILE A 106 -4.42 24.58 -12.18
N LYS A 107 -4.77 24.74 -13.46
CA LYS A 107 -5.74 25.77 -13.88
C LYS A 107 -7.15 25.37 -13.43
N GLN A 108 -7.80 26.22 -12.65
CA GLN A 108 -9.13 25.98 -12.08
C GLN A 108 -10.27 25.99 -13.12
N LYS A 109 -10.02 26.59 -14.30
CA LYS A 109 -10.99 26.70 -15.41
C LYS A 109 -10.46 25.96 -16.65
N LEU A 110 -11.34 25.17 -17.25
CA LEU A 110 -11.11 24.53 -18.54
C LEU A 110 -11.27 25.58 -19.65
N ARG A 111 -10.40 25.57 -20.68
CA ARG A 111 -10.45 26.57 -21.76
C ARG A 111 -11.69 26.45 -22.63
N ASN A 112 -12.09 25.22 -22.98
CA ASN A 112 -13.27 24.97 -23.80
C ASN A 112 -13.92 23.64 -23.39
N PRO A 113 -14.65 23.61 -22.27
CA PRO A 113 -15.29 22.38 -21.80
C PRO A 113 -16.50 22.05 -22.68
N HIS A 114 -16.65 20.77 -23.03
CA HIS A 114 -17.81 20.25 -23.76
C HIS A 114 -19.13 20.59 -23.03
N PRO A 115 -20.25 20.85 -23.73
CA PRO A 115 -21.53 21.24 -23.10
C PRO A 115 -22.02 20.30 -21.99
N LEU A 116 -21.80 18.99 -22.14
CA LEU A 116 -22.16 18.00 -21.10
C LEU A 116 -21.37 18.22 -19.80
N ILE A 117 -20.11 18.64 -19.88
CA ILE A 117 -19.23 18.88 -18.72
C ILE A 117 -19.69 20.14 -17.98
N GLN A 118 -20.13 21.17 -18.71
CA GLN A 118 -20.69 22.39 -18.12
C GLN A 118 -21.97 22.07 -17.34
N LYS A 119 -22.93 21.39 -17.97
CA LYS A 119 -24.17 20.94 -17.32
C LYS A 119 -23.90 20.07 -16.10
N ALA A 120 -22.95 19.14 -16.20
CA ALA A 120 -22.58 18.27 -15.07
C ALA A 120 -22.00 19.08 -13.91
N ARG A 121 -21.13 20.07 -14.18
CA ARG A 121 -20.57 20.97 -13.16
C ARG A 121 -21.67 21.81 -12.48
N ASP A 122 -22.61 22.36 -13.25
CA ASP A 122 -23.68 23.19 -12.71
C ASP A 122 -24.64 22.39 -11.84
N LEU A 123 -24.99 21.16 -12.26
CA LEU A 123 -25.79 20.23 -11.47
C LEU A 123 -25.05 19.81 -10.18
N ALA A 124 -23.74 19.57 -10.27
CA ALA A 124 -22.90 19.20 -9.13
C ALA A 124 -22.78 20.32 -8.09
N GLN A 125 -22.74 21.59 -8.50
CA GLN A 125 -22.67 22.72 -7.57
C GLN A 125 -23.96 22.95 -6.79
N LYS A 126 -25.12 22.68 -7.40
CA LYS A 126 -26.44 22.93 -6.79
C LYS A 126 -26.87 21.87 -5.76
N ARG A 127 -26.26 20.69 -5.77
CA ARG A 127 -26.71 19.55 -4.96
C ARG A 127 -25.96 19.44 -3.63
N PRO A 128 -26.65 19.06 -2.54
CA PRO A 128 -26.00 18.85 -1.25
C PRO A 128 -25.03 17.67 -1.32
N ARG A 129 -23.95 17.77 -0.53
CA ARG A 129 -22.99 16.68 -0.33
C ARG A 129 -23.32 15.91 0.93
N ASP A 130 -23.06 14.61 0.93
CA ASP A 130 -23.20 13.77 2.12
C ASP A 130 -22.10 14.05 3.16
N LYS A 131 -22.22 13.48 4.37
CA LYS A 131 -21.20 13.49 5.44
C LYS A 131 -19.79 13.07 4.98
N TYR A 132 -19.70 12.31 3.88
CA TYR A 132 -18.44 11.84 3.28
C TYR A 132 -17.99 12.66 2.06
N GLY A 133 -18.60 13.82 1.80
CA GLY A 133 -18.24 14.72 0.70
C GLY A 133 -18.66 14.22 -0.70
N ARG A 134 -19.51 13.20 -0.79
CA ARG A 134 -20.01 12.62 -2.06
C ARG A 134 -21.21 13.40 -2.59
N LEU A 135 -21.34 13.48 -3.92
CA LEU A 135 -22.52 14.07 -4.56
C LEU A 135 -23.61 13.02 -4.71
N ARG A 136 -24.81 13.35 -4.22
CA ARG A 136 -26.02 12.54 -4.39
C ARG A 136 -26.62 12.76 -5.79
N LEU A 137 -26.64 11.71 -6.61
CA LEU A 137 -27.24 11.73 -7.94
C LEU A 137 -28.71 11.26 -7.94
N ALA A 138 -29.03 10.29 -7.08
CA ALA A 138 -30.38 9.79 -6.79
C ALA A 138 -30.40 9.15 -5.37
N ASP A 139 -31.55 8.63 -4.93
CA ASP A 139 -31.70 8.04 -3.59
C ASP A 139 -30.77 6.86 -3.32
N ASP A 140 -30.34 6.15 -4.37
CA ASP A 140 -29.47 4.96 -4.32
C ASP A 140 -28.09 5.16 -4.97
N CYS A 141 -27.87 6.27 -5.69
CA CYS A 141 -26.64 6.53 -6.44
C CYS A 141 -25.88 7.75 -5.90
N SER A 142 -24.70 7.51 -5.31
CA SER A 142 -23.75 8.57 -4.93
C SER A 142 -22.44 8.39 -5.67
N VAL A 143 -21.87 9.50 -6.14
CA VAL A 143 -20.55 9.50 -6.80
C VAL A 143 -19.59 10.31 -5.95
N SER A 144 -18.47 9.69 -5.60
CA SER A 144 -17.31 10.42 -5.10
C SER A 144 -16.64 11.09 -6.30
N LEU A 145 -16.98 12.36 -6.51
CA LEU A 145 -16.20 13.23 -7.37
C LEU A 145 -15.14 13.87 -6.47
N PRO A 146 -13.85 13.51 -6.58
CA PRO A 146 -12.78 14.32 -6.02
C PRO A 146 -12.72 15.61 -6.83
N VAL A 147 -13.70 16.50 -6.63
CA VAL A 147 -13.50 17.89 -6.94
C VAL A 147 -12.44 18.31 -5.96
N LEU A 148 -11.24 18.62 -6.46
CA LEU A 148 -10.22 19.37 -5.72
C LEU A 148 -10.90 20.63 -5.18
N GLN A 149 -11.48 20.53 -3.99
CA GLN A 149 -11.89 21.68 -3.22
C GLN A 149 -10.57 22.28 -2.76
N ALA A 150 -10.20 23.39 -3.38
CA ALA A 150 -9.33 24.34 -2.71
C ALA A 150 -10.07 24.77 -1.44
N SER A 151 -9.76 24.12 -0.32
CA SER A 151 -10.03 24.69 0.99
C SER A 151 -9.28 26.02 1.02
N PRO A 152 -9.93 27.15 1.36
CA PRO A 152 -9.17 28.30 1.78
C PRO A 152 -8.41 27.85 3.02
N VAL A 153 -7.08 27.96 2.95
CA VAL A 153 -6.22 27.78 4.12
C VAL A 153 -6.59 28.91 5.08
N VAL A 154 -7.47 28.61 6.03
CA VAL A 154 -7.73 29.49 7.16
C VAL A 154 -6.57 29.25 8.12
N TYR A 155 -5.55 30.12 8.07
CA TYR A 155 -4.61 30.27 9.17
C TYR A 155 -5.37 30.93 10.32
N GLY A 156 -5.62 30.18 11.38
CA GLY A 156 -5.99 30.71 12.69
C GLY A 156 -4.79 30.57 13.61
N PHE A 157 -4.25 31.71 14.05
CA PHE A 157 -3.31 31.83 15.16
C PHE A 157 -3.99 31.49 16.50
#